data_AF-A0A914CYI9-F1
#
_entry.id   AF-A0A914CYI9-F1
#
_cell.length_a   1.000
_cell.length_b   1.000
_cell.length_c   1.000
_cell.angle_alpha   90.00
_cell.angle_beta   90.00
_cell.angle_gamma   90.00
#
_symmetry.space_group_name_H-M   'P 1'
#
loop_
_entity.id
_entity.type
_entity.pdbx_description
1 polymer ?
#
loop_
_entity_poly.entity_id
_entity_poly.type
_entity_poly.pdbx_seq_one_letter_code
_entity_poly.pdbx_strand_id
1 'polypeptide(L)'
;MDRWAFDDPRTRNYVCTYKFEDPVDFRDVRNKDVHSEEIHHQLYNWQAAVLVFLFAAIVSGGVALCFTFCASCVKICAIVANVFEFISFLTSITGLIIFFFNSHRNDIRFITGVRMTYEQHRGYSFYLGLASMVLYLITFLVGILATIFIFVHDRREHRPRRTFPERANGTATAQPITTISANVPMQPPTSIAV
;
A
#
# COMPACT_ATOMS: atom_id res chain seq x y z
N MET A 1 -26.33 22.48 -33.58
CA MET A 1 -25.23 23.33 -33.14
C MET A 1 -24.17 22.42 -32.51
N ASP A 2 -23.08 22.01 -33.13
CA ASP A 2 -22.53 22.23 -34.47
C ASP A 2 -21.85 20.93 -34.91
N ARG A 3 -22.51 20.25 -35.84
CA ARG A 3 -21.93 19.30 -36.79
C ARG A 3 -21.36 20.20 -37.92
N TRP A 4 -20.29 19.83 -38.61
CA TRP A 4 -19.55 20.61 -39.64
C TRP A 4 -18.40 21.49 -39.14
N ALA A 5 -17.25 20.86 -38.86
CA ALA A 5 -15.95 21.53 -38.98
C ALA A 5 -15.05 20.70 -39.91
N PHE A 6 -14.97 21.17 -41.16
CA PHE A 6 -13.80 21.11 -42.04
C PHE A 6 -13.05 19.76 -42.17
N ASP A 7 -13.43 19.01 -43.21
CA ASP A 7 -12.61 17.91 -43.77
C ASP A 7 -11.53 18.54 -44.68
N ASP A 8 -10.38 18.91 -44.08
CA ASP A 8 -9.18 19.34 -44.82
C ASP A 8 -8.25 18.13 -45.04
N PRO A 9 -8.02 17.69 -46.29
CA PRO A 9 -7.18 16.51 -46.58
C PRO A 9 -5.68 16.73 -46.27
N ARG A 10 -5.27 17.91 -45.80
CA ARG A 10 -3.86 18.23 -45.53
C ARG A 10 -3.48 18.28 -44.04
N THR A 11 -4.43 18.12 -43.12
CA THR A 11 -4.12 17.98 -41.69
C THR A 11 -4.27 16.52 -41.28
N ARG A 12 -3.13 15.83 -41.11
CA ARG A 12 -3.07 14.57 -40.34
C ARG A 12 -3.34 14.89 -38.86
N ASN A 13 -4.57 15.28 -38.57
CA ASN A 13 -5.07 15.39 -37.21
C ASN A 13 -5.31 13.95 -36.73
N TYR A 14 -4.52 13.50 -35.75
CA TYR A 14 -4.76 12.22 -35.10
C TYR A 14 -6.10 12.32 -34.36
N VAL A 15 -7.17 11.82 -34.98
CA VAL A 15 -8.49 11.75 -34.36
C VAL A 15 -8.43 10.62 -33.33
N CYS A 16 -8.43 10.97 -32.05
CA CYS A 16 -8.55 10.01 -30.95
C CYS A 16 -9.97 9.40 -31.00
N THR A 17 -10.08 8.21 -31.58
CA THR A 17 -11.33 7.45 -31.58
C THR A 17 -11.35 6.56 -30.34
N TYR A 18 -12.49 6.49 -29.64
CA TYR A 18 -12.61 5.62 -28.48
C TYR A 18 -12.62 4.16 -28.95
N LYS A 19 -11.86 3.29 -28.28
CA LYS A 19 -11.69 1.88 -28.68
C LYS A 19 -13.01 1.08 -28.72
N PHE A 20 -14.05 1.58 -28.04
CA PHE A 20 -15.38 0.99 -27.95
C PHE A 20 -16.45 1.76 -28.73
N GLU A 21 -16.06 2.77 -29.52
CA GLU A 21 -16.97 3.30 -30.53
C GLU A 21 -16.99 2.30 -31.68
N ASP A 22 -18.02 1.46 -31.68
CA ASP A 22 -18.35 0.66 -32.84
C ASP A 22 -18.52 1.62 -34.03
N PRO A 23 -17.77 1.47 -35.14
CA PRO A 23 -18.24 2.05 -36.37
C PRO A 23 -19.60 1.39 -36.60
N VAL A 24 -20.66 2.19 -36.59
CA VAL A 24 -22.04 1.73 -36.77
C VAL A 24 -22.14 1.11 -38.17
N ASP A 25 -21.71 -0.15 -38.32
CA ASP A 25 -21.83 -0.90 -39.56
C ASP A 25 -23.21 -1.54 -39.55
N PHE A 26 -24.14 -0.86 -40.20
CA PHE A 26 -25.51 -1.33 -40.41
C PHE A 26 -25.60 -2.68 -41.16
N ARG A 27 -24.47 -3.29 -41.57
CA ARG A 27 -24.45 -4.59 -42.27
C ARG A 27 -24.34 -5.83 -41.39
N ASP A 28 -23.90 -5.73 -40.13
CA ASP A 28 -23.59 -6.93 -39.33
C ASP A 28 -24.73 -7.42 -38.42
N VAL A 29 -25.94 -6.85 -38.56
CA VAL A 29 -27.13 -7.31 -37.82
C VAL A 29 -27.62 -8.68 -38.33
N ARG A 30 -27.11 -9.17 -39.48
CA ARG A 30 -27.61 -10.39 -40.14
C ARG A 30 -26.82 -11.66 -39.82
N ASN A 31 -25.63 -11.57 -39.22
CA ASN A 31 -24.75 -12.73 -39.01
C ASN A 31 -24.47 -13.02 -37.53
N LYS A 32 -25.50 -12.88 -36.69
CA LYS A 32 -25.47 -13.29 -35.28
C LYS A 32 -25.62 -14.81 -35.16
N ASP A 33 -24.58 -15.54 -35.53
CA ASP A 33 -24.42 -16.94 -35.15
C ASP A 33 -23.53 -17.02 -33.90
N VAL A 34 -24.17 -16.87 -32.73
CA VAL A 34 -24.02 -17.61 -31.45
C VAL A 34 -22.60 -17.86 -30.87
N HIS A 35 -21.51 -17.30 -31.40
CA HIS A 35 -20.16 -17.55 -30.85
C HIS A 35 -19.26 -16.31 -30.70
N SER A 36 -19.72 -15.13 -31.12
CA SER A 36 -18.91 -13.90 -31.07
C SER A 36 -19.15 -13.04 -29.82
N GLU A 37 -20.22 -13.30 -29.05
CA GLU A 37 -20.54 -12.51 -27.86
C GLU A 37 -19.66 -12.84 -26.64
N GLU A 38 -18.86 -13.92 -26.68
CA GLU A 38 -17.89 -14.25 -25.63
C GLU A 38 -16.50 -13.59 -25.84
N ILE A 39 -16.22 -13.05 -27.03
CA ILE A 39 -14.87 -12.57 -27.40
C ILE A 39 -14.68 -11.06 -27.09
N HIS A 40 -15.75 -10.31 -26.83
CA HIS A 40 -15.66 -8.86 -26.56
C HIS A 40 -15.29 -8.48 -25.11
N HIS A 41 -15.13 -9.44 -24.20
CA HIS A 41 -14.78 -9.15 -22.80
C HIS A 41 -13.60 -9.98 -22.26
N GLN A 42 -12.86 -10.67 -23.12
CA GLN A 42 -11.74 -11.50 -22.67
C GLN A 42 -10.58 -10.61 -22.23
N LEU A 43 -10.59 -10.24 -20.95
CA LEU A 43 -9.44 -9.65 -20.25
C LEU A 43 -8.23 -10.54 -20.54
N TYR A 44 -7.20 -9.95 -21.15
CA TYR A 44 -5.99 -10.70 -21.44
C TYR A 44 -5.40 -11.24 -20.13
N ASN A 45 -4.79 -12.43 -20.16
CA ASN A 45 -4.21 -13.06 -18.97
C ASN A 45 -3.23 -12.14 -18.21
N TRP A 46 -2.50 -11.27 -18.92
CA TRP A 46 -1.61 -10.28 -18.30
C TRP A 46 -2.36 -9.16 -17.57
N GLN A 47 -3.52 -8.75 -18.08
CA GLN A 47 -4.39 -7.75 -17.43
C GLN A 47 -5.00 -8.33 -16.16
N ALA A 48 -5.45 -9.59 -16.21
CA ALA A 48 -5.94 -10.32 -15.05
C ALA A 48 -4.85 -10.47 -13.97
N ALA A 49 -3.61 -10.80 -14.36
CA ALA A 49 -2.49 -10.89 -13.44
C ALA A 49 -2.22 -9.55 -12.72
N VAL A 50 -2.14 -8.44 -13.46
CA VAL A 50 -1.97 -7.10 -12.88
C VAL A 50 -3.11 -6.75 -11.91
N LEU A 51 -4.36 -7.07 -12.28
CA LEU A 51 -5.53 -6.82 -11.44
C LEU A 51 -5.46 -7.58 -10.12
N VAL A 52 -5.02 -8.85 -10.16
CA VAL A 52 -4.83 -9.67 -8.95
C VAL A 52 -3.75 -9.09 -8.04
N PHE A 53 -2.60 -8.67 -8.59
CA PHE A 53 -1.55 -8.05 -7.79
C PHE A 53 -1.99 -6.73 -7.14
N LEU A 54 -2.70 -5.88 -7.88
CA LEU A 54 -3.23 -4.62 -7.35
C LEU A 54 -4.33 -4.86 -6.31
N PHE A 55 -5.21 -5.83 -6.53
CA PHE A 55 -6.23 -6.20 -5.57
C PHE A 55 -5.60 -6.74 -4.27
N ALA A 56 -4.61 -7.62 -4.40
CA ALA A 56 -3.86 -8.12 -3.25
C ALA A 56 -3.20 -6.98 -2.45
N ALA A 57 -2.62 -5.99 -3.12
CA ALA A 57 -2.03 -4.81 -2.48
C ALA A 57 -3.07 -3.97 -1.71
N ILE A 58 -4.28 -3.82 -2.26
CA ILE A 58 -5.38 -3.10 -1.58
C ILE A 58 -5.82 -3.86 -0.33
N VAL A 59 -5.99 -5.18 -0.42
CA VAL A 59 -6.41 -6.01 0.72
C VAL A 59 -5.35 -5.98 1.83
N SER A 60 -4.08 -6.16 1.48
CA SER A 60 -2.99 -6.12 2.47
C SER A 60 -2.84 -4.73 3.10
N GLY A 61 -3.02 -3.66 2.33
CA GLY A 61 -2.99 -2.28 2.84
C GLY A 61 -4.18 -1.96 3.75
N GLY A 62 -5.37 -2.46 3.42
CA GLY A 62 -6.55 -2.33 4.28
C GLY A 62 -6.34 -3.00 5.64
N VAL A 63 -5.76 -4.20 5.64
CA VAL A 63 -5.39 -4.91 6.88
C VAL A 63 -4.33 -4.12 7.67
N ALA A 64 -3.30 -3.57 7.00
CA ALA A 64 -2.29 -2.74 7.64
C ALA A 64 -2.88 -1.49 8.30
N LEU A 65 -3.84 -0.83 7.64
CA LEU A 65 -4.55 0.32 8.20
C LEU A 65 -5.34 -0.05 9.45
N CYS A 66 -6.08 -1.17 9.43
CA CYS A 66 -6.79 -1.66 10.62
C CYS A 66 -5.83 -1.86 11.81
N PHE A 67 -4.67 -2.49 11.58
CA PHE A 67 -3.66 -2.65 12.64
C PHE A 67 -3.01 -1.34 13.09
N THR A 68 -2.88 -0.37 12.19
CA THR A 68 -2.36 0.96 12.51
C THR A 68 -3.31 1.72 13.44
N PHE A 69 -4.62 1.66 13.19
CA PHE A 69 -5.61 2.25 14.11
C PHE A 69 -5.63 1.55 15.47
N CYS A 70 -5.42 0.23 15.51
CA CYS A 70 -5.32 -0.53 16.76
C CYS A 70 -3.96 -0.39 17.48
N ALA A 71 -2.98 0.29 16.88
CA ALA A 71 -1.62 0.41 17.43
C ALA A 71 -1.58 1.16 18.77
N SER A 72 -2.54 2.06 19.03
CA SER A 72 -2.66 2.74 20.33
C SER A 72 -2.99 1.78 21.48
N CYS A 73 -3.61 0.64 21.20
CA CYS A 73 -3.97 -0.36 22.19
C CYS A 73 -2.86 -1.38 22.43
N VAL A 74 -2.11 -1.75 21.38
CA VAL A 74 -1.10 -2.81 21.43
C VAL A 74 0.14 -2.42 20.61
N LYS A 75 1.28 -2.24 21.29
CA LYS A 75 2.55 -1.82 20.67
C LYS A 75 3.03 -2.76 19.55
N ILE A 76 2.77 -4.06 19.70
CA ILE A 76 3.17 -5.09 18.73
C ILE A 76 2.46 -4.88 17.38
N CYS A 77 1.24 -4.33 17.38
CA CYS A 77 0.48 -4.07 16.16
C CYS A 77 1.16 -3.05 15.25
N ALA A 78 1.95 -2.10 15.79
CA ALA A 78 2.69 -1.13 14.99
C ALA A 78 3.77 -1.82 14.11
N ILE A 79 4.48 -2.80 14.67
CA ILE A 79 5.50 -3.55 13.92
C ILE A 79 4.83 -4.40 12.84
N VAL A 80 3.75 -5.11 13.19
CA VAL A 80 3.01 -5.95 12.24
C VAL A 80 2.43 -5.11 11.10
N ALA A 81 1.86 -3.94 11.39
CA ALA A 81 1.35 -3.01 10.39
C ALA A 81 2.42 -2.61 9.36
N ASN A 82 3.65 -2.29 9.81
CA ASN A 82 4.75 -1.95 8.90
C ASN A 82 5.14 -3.11 7.97
N VAL A 83 5.07 -4.36 8.44
CA VAL A 83 5.35 -5.53 7.60
C VAL A 83 4.29 -5.68 6.52
N PHE A 84 3.01 -5.53 6.86
CA PHE A 84 1.93 -5.56 5.87
C PHE A 84 2.01 -4.38 4.89
N GLU A 85 2.41 -3.20 5.34
CA GLU A 85 2.61 -2.03 4.48
C GLU A 85 3.74 -2.27 3.47
N PHE A 86 4.85 -2.89 3.92
CA PHE A 86 5.94 -3.27 3.04
C PHE A 86 5.52 -4.31 1.99
N ILE A 87 4.73 -5.31 2.38
CA ILE A 87 4.17 -6.30 1.45
C ILE A 87 3.23 -5.63 0.43
N SER A 88 2.40 -4.69 0.87
CA SER A 88 1.50 -3.92 0.00
C SER A 88 2.28 -3.09 -1.02
N PHE A 89 3.37 -2.46 -0.59
CA PHE A 89 4.27 -1.74 -1.48
C PHE A 89 4.92 -2.66 -2.53
N LEU A 90 5.45 -3.83 -2.12
CA LEU A 90 6.10 -4.78 -3.02
C LEU A 90 5.12 -5.39 -4.05
N THR A 91 3.90 -5.69 -3.63
CA THR A 91 2.87 -6.21 -4.54
C THR A 91 2.38 -5.15 -5.51
N SER A 92 2.19 -3.91 -5.03
CA SER A 92 1.83 -2.76 -5.87
C SER A 92 2.90 -2.45 -6.93
N ILE A 93 4.18 -2.34 -6.54
CA ILE A 93 5.26 -2.06 -7.49
C ILE A 93 5.41 -3.18 -8.52
N THR A 94 5.26 -4.44 -8.12
CA THR A 94 5.32 -5.60 -9.04
C THR A 94 4.19 -5.52 -10.07
N GLY A 95 2.95 -5.24 -9.64
CA GLY A 95 1.82 -5.03 -10.53
C GLY A 95 2.04 -3.88 -11.52
N LEU A 96 2.59 -2.76 -11.07
CA LEU A 96 2.94 -1.62 -11.92
C LEU A 96 4.04 -1.94 -12.92
N ILE A 97 5.08 -2.67 -12.53
CA ILE A 97 6.18 -3.07 -13.41
C ILE A 97 5.65 -3.97 -14.53
N ILE A 98 4.82 -4.98 -14.19
CA ILE A 98 4.20 -5.86 -15.17
C ILE A 98 3.34 -5.04 -16.14
N PHE A 99 2.52 -4.12 -15.63
CA PHE A 99 1.72 -3.22 -16.46
C PHE A 99 2.59 -2.35 -17.37
N PHE A 100 3.65 -1.76 -16.85
CA PHE A 100 4.55 -0.87 -17.59
C PHE A 100 5.28 -1.64 -18.70
N PHE A 101 5.82 -2.82 -18.40
CA PHE A 101 6.53 -3.65 -19.37
C PHE A 101 5.61 -4.11 -20.50
N ASN A 102 4.41 -4.61 -20.16
CA ASN A 102 3.42 -4.99 -21.17
C ASN A 102 2.94 -3.78 -22.00
N SER A 103 2.81 -2.60 -21.38
CA SER A 103 2.43 -1.38 -22.10
C SER A 103 3.53 -0.82 -23.01
N HIS A 104 4.80 -1.12 -22.75
CA HIS A 104 5.93 -0.70 -23.61
C HIS A 104 6.23 -1.70 -24.73
N ARG A 105 5.64 -2.89 -24.69
CA ARG A 105 5.83 -3.87 -25.76
C ARG A 105 5.20 -3.34 -27.04
N ASN A 106 6.01 -3.16 -28.08
CA ASN A 106 5.60 -2.56 -29.35
C ASN A 106 4.44 -3.33 -30.03
N ASP A 107 4.35 -4.63 -29.81
CA ASP A 107 3.28 -5.51 -30.29
C ASP A 107 1.89 -5.13 -29.75
N ILE A 108 1.84 -4.43 -28.60
CA ILE A 108 0.61 -3.99 -27.93
C ILE A 108 0.33 -2.51 -28.23
N ARG A 109 1.36 -1.73 -28.55
CA ARG A 109 1.27 -0.28 -28.84
C ARG A 109 0.77 0.01 -30.25
N PHE A 110 1.10 -0.84 -31.23
CA PHE A 110 0.75 -0.64 -32.63
C PHE A 110 -0.26 -1.70 -33.06
N ILE A 111 -1.54 -1.38 -32.95
CA ILE A 111 -2.57 -2.18 -33.60
C ILE A 111 -2.58 -1.72 -35.06
N THR A 112 -2.01 -2.54 -35.95
CA THR A 112 -2.11 -2.35 -37.39
C THR A 112 -3.54 -2.64 -37.83
N GLY A 113 -4.38 -1.62 -37.79
CA GLY A 113 -5.62 -1.62 -38.58
C GLY A 113 -5.26 -1.60 -40.05
N VAL A 114 -6.09 -2.23 -40.90
CA VAL A 114 -5.85 -2.53 -42.34
C VAL A 114 -5.40 -1.34 -43.21
N ARG A 115 -5.35 -0.10 -42.69
CA ARG A 115 -4.65 1.05 -43.31
C ARG A 115 -4.14 2.14 -42.36
N MET A 116 -4.20 1.97 -41.03
CA MET A 116 -3.83 3.00 -40.05
C MET A 116 -3.14 2.37 -38.82
N THR A 117 -2.01 2.94 -38.40
CA THR A 117 -1.35 2.62 -37.14
C THR A 117 -1.89 3.52 -36.04
N TYR A 118 -2.67 2.96 -35.12
CA TYR A 118 -3.12 3.69 -33.92
C TYR A 118 -2.09 3.54 -32.81
N GLU A 119 -1.72 4.65 -32.18
CA GLU A 119 -0.90 4.64 -30.96
C GLU A 119 -1.81 4.64 -29.73
N GLN A 120 -1.73 3.58 -28.93
CA GLN A 120 -2.53 3.51 -27.71
C GLN A 120 -1.93 4.41 -26.60
N HIS A 121 -2.70 5.41 -26.16
CA HIS A 121 -2.31 6.25 -25.03
C HIS A 121 -2.64 5.59 -23.67
N ARG A 122 -1.86 5.90 -22.63
CA ARG A 122 -2.05 5.32 -21.29
C ARG A 122 -3.27 5.96 -20.62
N GLY A 123 -4.14 5.14 -20.04
CA GLY A 123 -5.31 5.62 -19.31
C GLY A 123 -4.96 6.24 -17.96
N TYR A 124 -5.87 7.07 -17.43
CA TYR A 124 -5.72 7.71 -16.12
C TYR A 124 -5.49 6.74 -14.96
N SER A 125 -6.02 5.51 -15.05
CA SER A 125 -5.83 4.46 -14.04
C SER A 125 -4.36 4.12 -13.79
N PHE A 126 -3.49 4.26 -14.79
CA PHE A 126 -2.04 4.07 -14.61
C PHE A 126 -1.44 5.12 -13.67
N TYR A 127 -1.82 6.39 -13.83
CA TYR A 127 -1.36 7.47 -12.97
C TYR A 127 -1.90 7.33 -11.54
N LEU A 128 -3.14 6.86 -11.38
CA LEU A 128 -3.70 6.52 -10.06
C LEU A 128 -2.92 5.38 -9.40
N GLY A 129 -2.55 4.34 -10.16
CA GLY A 129 -1.69 3.27 -9.65
C GLY A 129 -0.31 3.78 -9.22
N LEU A 130 0.31 4.66 -10.02
CA LEU A 130 1.59 5.29 -9.69
C LEU A 130 1.49 6.12 -8.40
N ALA A 131 0.43 6.93 -8.27
CA ALA A 131 0.17 7.70 -7.08
C ALA A 131 -0.02 6.80 -5.85
N SER A 132 -0.76 5.69 -5.99
CA SER A 132 -0.93 4.70 -4.92
C SER A 132 0.40 4.09 -4.47
N MET A 133 1.31 3.74 -5.40
CA MET A 133 2.65 3.25 -5.04
C MET A 133 3.45 4.28 -4.23
N VAL A 134 3.42 5.55 -4.63
CA VAL A 134 4.07 6.63 -3.87
C VAL A 134 3.43 6.79 -2.49
N LEU A 135 2.11 6.69 -2.39
CA LEU A 135 1.40 6.75 -1.11
C LEU A 135 1.80 5.58 -0.20
N TYR A 136 1.87 4.35 -0.69
CA TYR A 136 2.37 3.20 0.10
C TYR A 136 3.79 3.44 0.62
N LEU A 137 4.67 4.05 -0.19
CA LEU A 137 6.03 4.40 0.25
C LEU A 137 6.00 5.45 1.37
N ILE A 138 5.19 6.50 1.23
CA ILE A 138 5.06 7.55 2.25
C ILE A 138 4.47 6.97 3.54
N THR A 139 3.41 6.17 3.45
CA THR A 139 2.78 5.52 4.59
C THR A 139 3.77 4.59 5.31
N PHE A 140 4.58 3.83 4.59
CA PHE A 140 5.64 3.00 5.17
C PHE A 140 6.68 3.84 5.94
N LEU A 141 7.14 4.96 5.39
CA LEU A 141 8.06 5.87 6.08
C LEU A 141 7.44 6.46 7.34
N VAL A 142 6.19 6.91 7.26
CA VAL A 142 5.43 7.42 8.41
C VAL A 142 5.22 6.33 9.46
N GLY A 143 4.96 5.09 9.06
CA GLY A 143 4.80 3.93 9.96
C GLY A 143 6.07 3.60 10.74
N ILE A 144 7.24 3.72 10.11
CA ILE A 144 8.54 3.59 10.80
C ILE A 144 8.69 4.69 11.85
N LEU A 145 8.41 5.95 11.48
CA LEU A 145 8.50 7.09 12.41
C LEU A 145 7.53 6.93 13.58
N ALA A 146 6.29 6.50 13.32
CA ALA A 146 5.29 6.24 14.34
C ALA A 146 5.76 5.15 15.33
N THR A 147 6.39 4.09 14.81
CA THR A 147 6.94 3.01 15.64
C THR A 147 8.07 3.52 16.53
N ILE A 148 9.01 4.30 15.98
CA ILE A 148 10.08 4.94 16.77
C ILE A 148 9.48 5.83 17.86
N PHE A 149 8.47 6.64 17.53
CA PHE A 149 7.82 7.52 18.49
C PHE A 149 7.17 6.74 19.64
N ILE A 150 6.47 5.65 19.36
CA ILE A 150 5.89 4.75 20.38
C ILE A 150 6.99 4.19 21.30
N PHE A 151 8.10 3.70 20.74
CA PHE A 151 9.21 3.17 21.55
C PHE A 151 9.92 4.24 22.38
N VAL A 152 10.09 5.45 21.84
CA VAL A 152 10.71 6.57 22.57
C VAL A 152 9.80 7.06 23.69
N HIS A 153 8.48 7.14 23.44
CA HIS A 153 7.49 7.50 24.46
C HIS A 153 7.55 6.51 25.62
N ASP A 154 7.60 5.21 25.33
CA ASP A 154 7.69 4.15 26.33
C ASP A 154 8.95 4.25 27.20
N ARG A 155 10.11 4.52 26.58
CA ARG A 155 11.36 4.74 27.32
C ARG A 155 11.31 5.96 28.24
N ARG A 156 10.52 6.99 27.91
CA ARG A 156 10.36 8.17 28.77
C ARG A 156 9.52 7.83 29.99
N GLU A 157 8.47 7.03 29.83
CA GLU A 157 7.58 6.63 30.92
C GLU A 157 8.28 5.69 31.92
N HIS A 158 9.13 4.78 31.43
CA HIS A 158 9.91 3.88 32.29
C HIS A 158 11.19 4.50 32.89
N ARG A 159 11.48 5.79 32.71
CA ARG A 159 12.54 6.43 33.51
C ARG A 159 12.02 6.62 34.93
N PRO A 160 12.56 5.92 35.95
CA PRO A 160 12.19 6.21 37.33
C PRO A 160 12.50 7.68 37.60
N ARG A 161 11.51 8.42 38.12
CA ARG A 161 11.75 9.77 38.66
C ARG A 161 12.89 9.63 39.66
N ARG A 162 14.07 10.14 39.31
CA ARG A 162 15.12 10.39 40.29
C ARG A 162 14.62 11.52 41.18
N THR A 163 13.76 11.21 42.14
CA THR A 163 13.59 12.04 43.33
C THR A 163 14.92 11.95 44.05
N PHE A 164 15.78 12.92 43.77
CA PHE A 164 16.97 13.17 44.57
C PHE A 164 16.46 13.40 46.00
N PRO A 165 16.91 12.63 47.01
CA PRO A 165 16.57 12.98 48.38
C PRO A 165 17.16 14.36 48.65
N GLU A 166 16.29 15.32 48.96
CA GLU A 166 16.70 16.62 49.45
C GLU A 166 17.53 16.36 50.71
N ARG A 167 18.83 16.66 50.63
CA ARG A 167 19.76 16.51 51.74
C ARG A 167 19.31 17.47 52.84
N ALA A 168 18.54 16.96 53.79
CA ALA A 168 18.23 17.67 55.01
C ALA A 168 19.56 18.01 55.71
N ASN A 169 20.00 19.26 55.56
CA ASN A 169 21.04 19.84 56.41
C ASN A 169 20.41 20.06 57.80
N GLY A 170 20.27 18.97 58.54
CA GLY A 170 19.95 18.95 59.95
C GLY A 170 21.13 18.37 60.69
N THR A 171 21.88 19.24 61.35
CA THR A 171 22.80 18.95 62.46
C THR A 171 22.23 17.89 63.40
N ALA A 172 22.88 16.73 63.47
CA ALA A 172 22.80 15.83 64.63
C ALA A 172 24.04 14.92 64.66
N THR A 173 24.97 15.33 65.51
CA THR A 173 25.80 14.51 66.41
C THR A 173 25.90 13.00 66.19
N ALA A 174 27.16 12.56 66.12
CA ALA A 174 27.69 11.20 66.21
C ALA A 174 27.01 10.29 67.25
N GLN A 175 27.04 8.96 66.99
CA GLN A 175 27.31 7.79 67.88
C GLN A 175 26.94 6.46 67.16
N PRO A 176 27.43 5.26 67.55
CA PRO A 176 28.32 4.45 66.72
C PRO A 176 27.79 3.08 66.26
N ILE A 177 28.60 2.45 65.40
CA ILE A 177 28.48 1.08 64.84
C ILE A 177 28.39 0.01 65.93
N THR A 178 27.38 -0.86 65.85
CA THR A 178 27.26 -2.30 66.22
C THR A 178 25.77 -2.65 66.00
N THR A 179 25.27 -3.80 65.54
CA THR A 179 25.75 -5.17 65.35
C THR A 179 24.75 -5.88 64.41
N ILE A 180 25.27 -6.89 63.71
CA ILE A 180 24.65 -7.97 62.97
C ILE A 180 23.29 -8.45 63.56
N SER A 181 22.26 -8.58 62.73
CA SER A 181 21.27 -9.67 62.87
C SER A 181 20.60 -9.97 61.53
N ALA A 182 20.81 -11.21 61.08
CA ALA A 182 20.20 -11.79 59.90
C ALA A 182 18.70 -11.99 60.13
N ASN A 183 17.88 -11.61 59.14
CA ASN A 183 16.58 -12.24 58.94
C ASN A 183 16.12 -12.03 57.49
N VAL A 184 16.49 -12.99 56.65
CA VAL A 184 15.91 -13.21 55.32
C VAL A 184 14.91 -14.35 55.46
N PRO A 185 13.59 -14.13 55.32
CA PRO A 185 12.68 -15.21 55.02
C PRO A 185 12.65 -15.45 53.51
N MET A 186 13.14 -16.64 53.15
CA MET A 186 13.12 -17.28 51.85
C MET A 186 11.67 -17.63 51.47
N GLN A 187 11.18 -17.13 50.33
CA GLN A 187 9.85 -17.43 49.81
C GLN A 187 9.97 -18.52 48.71
N PRO A 188 9.30 -19.67 48.83
CA PRO A 188 9.45 -20.78 47.90
C PRO A 188 8.60 -20.62 46.62
N PRO A 189 9.02 -21.19 45.48
CA PRO A 189 8.24 -21.23 44.24
C PRO A 189 7.21 -22.36 44.30
N THR A 190 5.93 -22.06 44.08
CA THR A 190 4.91 -23.08 43.84
C THR A 190 4.63 -23.22 42.35
N SER A 191 5.00 -24.39 41.82
CA SER A 191 4.59 -24.91 40.53
C SER A 191 3.20 -25.58 40.64
N ILE A 192 2.39 -25.44 39.58
CA ILE A 192 1.49 -26.46 38.98
C ILE A 192 0.36 -27.06 39.85
N ALA A 193 -0.89 -26.78 39.43
CA ALA A 193 -2.08 -27.63 39.41
C ALA A 193 -3.15 -26.83 38.61
N VAL A 194 -3.90 -27.29 37.61
CA VAL A 194 -4.37 -28.60 37.14
C VAL A 194 -4.50 -28.52 35.61
#